data_AF-A0A964XWK4-F1
#
_entry.id   AF-A0A964XWK4-F1
#
_cell.length_a   1.000
_cell.length_b   1.000
_cell.length_c   1.000
_cell.angle_alpha   90.00
_cell.angle_beta   90.00
_cell.angle_gamma   90.00
#
_symmetry.space_group_name_H-M   'P 1'
#
loop_
_entity.id
_entity.type
_entity.pdbx_description
1 polymer ?
#
loop_
_entity_poly.entity_id
_entity_poly.type
_entity_poly.pdbx_seq_one_letter_code
_entity_poly.pdbx_strand_id
1 'polypeptide(L)' 'ARTFRVFPGEGVHSEQLADLVMRLERMGYQGDFSFEVFNDDYQQLPLSTVAERARRSALWLHQDVLHRSAPLPDWTRSR' A
#
# COMPACT_ATOMS: atom_id res chain seq x y z
N ALA A 1 14.05 -18.19 -1.30
CA ALA A 1 14.76 -17.24 -0.42
C ALA A 1 13.96 -17.10 0.87
N ARG A 2 14.58 -17.19 2.06
CA ARG A 2 13.90 -17.32 3.37
C ARG A 2 13.50 -15.97 3.98
N THR A 3 12.92 -15.07 3.19
CA THR A 3 12.48 -13.76 3.69
C THR A 3 10.98 -13.66 3.44
N PHE A 4 10.18 -13.77 4.49
CA PHE A 4 8.73 -13.63 4.43
C PHE A 4 8.38 -12.18 4.09
N ARG A 5 8.07 -11.93 2.81
CA ARG A 5 7.52 -10.65 2.38
C ARG A 5 6.02 -10.74 2.58
N VAL A 6 5.46 -9.85 3.37
CA VAL A 6 4.00 -9.73 3.54
C VAL A 6 3.57 -8.35 3.06
N PHE A 7 2.28 -8.18 2.83
CA PHE A 7 1.77 -6.86 2.44
C PHE A 7 2.05 -5.81 3.53
N PRO A 8 2.30 -4.54 3.13
CA PRO A 8 2.32 -3.40 4.04
C PRO A 8 1.13 -3.40 5.02
N GLY A 9 1.38 -3.17 6.30
CA GLY A 9 0.35 -3.24 7.35
C GLY A 9 0.18 -4.62 8.00
N GLU A 10 0.70 -5.69 7.40
CA GLU A 10 0.62 -7.06 7.95
C GLU A 10 1.92 -7.54 8.63
N GLY A 11 3.02 -6.78 8.46
CA GLY A 11 4.35 -7.16 8.92
C GLY A 11 4.92 -6.27 10.02
N VAL A 12 6.01 -6.73 10.63
CA VAL A 12 6.73 -6.00 11.71
C VAL A 12 7.39 -4.70 11.25
N HIS A 13 7.52 -4.50 9.93
CA HIS A 13 8.15 -3.31 9.34
C HIS A 13 7.16 -2.22 8.92
N SER A 14 5.90 -2.32 9.35
CA SER A 14 4.84 -1.41 8.90
C SER A 14 5.12 0.05 9.28
N GLU A 15 5.63 0.31 10.49
CA GLU A 15 5.99 1.67 10.94
C GLU A 15 7.15 2.25 10.12
N GLN A 16 8.22 1.47 9.91
CA GLN A 16 9.37 1.95 9.14
C GLN A 16 9.02 2.20 7.67
N LEU A 17 8.09 1.41 7.11
CA LEU A 17 7.58 1.63 5.77
C LEU A 17 6.72 2.90 5.69
N ALA A 18 5.86 3.15 6.68
CA ALA A 18 5.08 4.38 6.77
C ALA A 18 6.01 5.60 6.82
N ASP A 19 7.07 5.55 7.65
CA ASP A 19 8.08 6.58 7.73
C ASP A 19 8.79 6.86 6.39
N LEU A 20 9.15 5.80 5.66
CA LEU A 20 9.76 5.91 4.34
C LEU A 20 8.82 6.62 3.35
N VAL A 21 7.57 6.19 3.29
CA VAL A 21 6.57 6.76 2.38
C VAL A 21 6.29 8.22 2.73
N MET A 22 6.20 8.56 4.01
CA MET A 22 6.04 9.94 4.47
C MET A 22 7.25 10.83 4.15
N ARG A 23 8.46 10.27 4.05
CA ARG A 23 9.64 11.02 3.59
C ARG A 23 9.58 11.25 2.07
N LEU A 24 9.22 10.24 1.30
CA LEU A 24 9.02 10.36 -0.15
C LEU A 24 7.97 11.42 -0.47
N GLU A 25 6.85 11.42 0.26
CA GLU A 25 5.81 12.42 0.05
C GLU A 25 6.30 13.84 0.38
N ARG A 26 7.04 14.00 1.48
CA ARG A 26 7.64 15.31 1.83
C ARG A 26 8.66 15.81 0.79
N MET A 27 9.25 14.92 0.01
CA MET A 27 10.13 15.27 -1.12
C MET A 27 9.34 15.57 -2.40
N GLY A 28 8.01 15.46 -2.39
CA GLY A 28 7.14 15.72 -3.52
C GLY A 28 7.06 14.56 -4.52
N TYR A 29 7.28 13.32 -4.08
CA TYR A 29 7.10 12.15 -4.94
C TYR A 29 5.62 11.93 -5.29
N GLN A 30 5.28 12.05 -6.57
CA GLN A 30 3.90 11.91 -7.08
C GLN A 30 3.68 10.63 -7.88
N GLY A 31 4.67 9.73 -7.94
CA GLY A 31 4.53 8.46 -8.66
C GLY A 31 3.65 7.46 -7.92
N ASP A 32 3.27 6.40 -8.63
CA ASP A 32 2.50 5.30 -8.08
C ASP A 32 3.36 4.38 -7.20
N PHE A 33 2.74 3.79 -6.17
CA PHE A 33 3.35 2.74 -5.36
C PHE A 33 2.89 1.36 -5.84
N SER A 34 3.83 0.46 -6.10
CA SER A 34 3.56 -0.94 -6.40
C SER A 34 4.03 -1.85 -5.27
N PHE A 35 3.32 -2.95 -5.03
CA PHE A 35 3.67 -3.95 -4.02
C PHE A 35 4.20 -5.22 -4.69
N GLU A 36 5.48 -5.52 -4.48
CA GLU A 36 6.11 -6.76 -4.93
C GLU A 36 6.27 -7.74 -3.78
N VAL A 37 5.21 -8.52 -3.54
CA VAL A 37 5.17 -9.47 -2.43
C VAL A 37 5.34 -10.90 -2.94
N PHE A 38 6.49 -11.49 -2.62
CA PHE A 38 6.80 -12.89 -2.92
C PHE A 38 6.77 -13.69 -1.62
N ASN A 39 5.74 -14.49 -1.43
CA ASN A 39 5.55 -15.33 -0.26
C ASN A 39 4.95 -16.68 -0.67
N ASP A 40 5.62 -17.76 -0.31
CA ASP A 40 5.18 -19.12 -0.62
C ASP A 40 3.84 -19.43 0.07
N ASP A 41 3.57 -18.83 1.24
CA ASP A 41 2.29 -18.99 1.93
C ASP A 41 1.13 -18.43 1.10
N TYR A 42 1.35 -17.32 0.38
CA TYR A 42 0.31 -16.73 -0.47
C TYR A 42 0.03 -17.58 -1.70
N GLN A 43 1.01 -18.36 -2.18
CA GLN A 43 0.79 -19.32 -3.27
C GLN A 43 -0.15 -20.45 -2.84
N GLN A 44 -0.22 -20.75 -1.54
CA GLN A 44 -1.10 -21.77 -0.98
C GLN A 44 -2.50 -21.24 -0.62
N LEU A 45 -2.74 -19.92 -0.74
CA LEU A 45 -4.03 -19.29 -0.44
C LEU A 45 -4.86 -19.07 -1.71
N PRO A 46 -6.21 -19.01 -1.60
CA PRO A 46 -7.05 -18.61 -2.72
C PRO A 46 -6.69 -17.22 -3.25
N LEU A 47 -6.64 -17.05 -4.57
CA LEU A 47 -6.25 -15.79 -5.22
C LEU A 47 -7.11 -14.59 -4.77
N SER A 48 -8.41 -14.81 -4.56
CA SER A 48 -9.32 -13.77 -4.04
C SER A 48 -8.94 -13.28 -2.64
N THR A 49 -8.43 -14.19 -1.80
CA THR A 49 -7.96 -13.86 -0.45
C THR A 49 -6.69 -13.01 -0.52
N VAL A 50 -5.76 -13.37 -1.40
CA VAL A 50 -4.52 -12.60 -1.61
C VAL A 50 -4.84 -11.21 -2.19
N ALA A 51 -5.78 -11.13 -3.15
CA ALA A 51 -6.22 -9.87 -3.72
C ALA A 51 -6.87 -8.93 -2.68
N GLU A 52 -7.70 -9.48 -1.78
CA GLU A 52 -8.30 -8.68 -0.71
C GLU A 52 -7.26 -8.20 0.32
N ARG A 53 -6.23 -9.00 0.59
CA ARG A 53 -5.08 -8.56 1.41
C ARG A 53 -4.33 -7.40 0.76
N ALA A 54 -4.02 -7.52 -0.54
CA ALA A 54 -3.38 -6.45 -1.31
C ALA A 54 -4.22 -5.16 -1.29
N ARG A 55 -5.54 -5.28 -1.46
CA ARG A 55 -6.48 -4.16 -1.39
C ARG A 55 -6.46 -3.47 -0.02
N ARG A 56 -6.54 -4.23 1.06
CA ARG A 56 -6.49 -3.68 2.43
C ARG A 56 -5.18 -2.94 2.69
N SER A 57 -4.07 -3.47 2.18
CA SER A 57 -2.77 -2.83 2.27
C SER A 57 -2.69 -1.52 1.49
N ALA A 58 -3.27 -1.47 0.29
CA ALA A 58 -3.36 -0.23 -0.49
C ALA A 58 -4.23 0.82 0.22
N LEU A 59 -5.34 0.41 0.82
CA LEU A 59 -6.21 1.29 1.60
C LEU A 59 -5.48 1.84 2.83
N TRP A 60 -4.78 0.98 3.58
CA TRP A 60 -3.97 1.38 4.73
C TRP A 60 -2.92 2.42 4.33
N LEU A 61 -2.20 2.20 3.23
CA LEU A 61 -1.19 3.15 2.77
C LEU A 61 -1.81 4.50 2.38
N HIS A 62 -2.96 4.48 1.71
CA HIS A 62 -3.63 5.68 1.25
C HIS A 62 -4.25 6.50 2.39
N GLN A 63 -4.93 5.81 3.32
CA GLN A 63 -5.75 6.43 4.38
C GLN A 63 -4.95 6.68 5.65
N ASP A 64 -4.30 5.64 6.19
CA ASP A 64 -3.66 5.70 7.50
C ASP A 64 -2.23 6.28 7.45
N VAL A 65 -1.54 6.14 6.33
CA VAL A 65 -0.17 6.66 6.17
C VAL A 65 -0.19 8.02 5.48
N LEU A 66 -0.58 8.06 4.20
CA LEU A 66 -0.50 9.27 3.39
C LEU A 66 -1.57 10.30 3.75
N HIS A 67 -2.65 9.91 4.43
CA HIS A 67 -3.81 10.75 4.72
C HIS A 67 -4.30 11.52 3.48
N ARG A 68 -4.09 10.95 2.28
CA ARG A 68 -4.48 11.59 1.03
C ARG A 68 -6.00 11.54 0.97
N SER A 69 -6.62 12.70 0.77
CA SER A 69 -8.02 12.74 0.41
C SER A 69 -8.20 11.98 -0.90
N ALA A 70 -9.22 11.12 -0.98
CA ALA A 70 -9.57 10.50 -2.26
C ALA A 70 -9.72 11.61 -3.31
N PRO A 71 -9.14 11.45 -4.51
CA PRO A 71 -9.27 12.46 -5.55
C PRO A 71 -10.76 12.73 -5.76
N LEU A 72 -11.14 14.00 -5.66
CA LEU A 72 -12.53 14.36 -5.91
C LEU A 72 -12.89 13.93 -7.33
N PRO A 73 -14.09 13.38 -7.55
CA PRO A 73 -14.53 12.99 -8.88
C PRO A 73 -14.39 14.16 -9.87
N ASP A 74 -14.07 13.86 -11.12
CA ASP A 74 -13.75 14.88 -12.14
C ASP A 74 -14.83 15.98 -12.30
N TRP A 75 -16.10 15.69 -11.97
CA TRP A 75 -17.21 16.65 -12.01
C TRP A 75 -17.10 17.79 -10.97
N THR A 76 -16.25 17.65 -9.96
CA THR A 76 -16.01 18.68 -8.94
C THR A 76 -14.99 19.74 -9.36
N ARG A 77 -14.21 19.51 -10.43
CA ARG A 77 -13.33 20.53 -11.02
C ARG A 77 -14.16 21.46 -11.90
N SER A 78 -14.91 22.38 -11.29
CA SER A 78 -15.53 23.49 -12.02
C SER A 78 -14.43 24.38 -12.62
N ARG A 79 -14.58 24.70 -13.92
CA ARG A 79 -13.79 25.73 -14.60
C ARG A 79 -14.19 27.13 -14.14
#